data_AF-A0A4Q1R747-F1
#
_entry.id   AF-A0A4Q1R747-F1
#
_cell.length_a   1.000
_cell.length_b   1.000
_cell.length_c   1.000
_cell.angle_alpha   90.00
_cell.angle_beta   90.00
_cell.angle_gamma   90.00
#
_symmetry.space_group_name_H-M   'P 1'
#
loop_
_entity.id
_entity.type
_entity.pdbx_description
1 polymer ?
#
loop_
_entity_poly.entity_id
_entity_poly.type
_entity_poly.pdbx_seq_one_letter_code
_entity_poly.pdbx_strand_id
1 'polypeptide(L)'
;MRTRTLAITSVAACTALLGVGGTAVAAGSSPAPSPSAKHHTGDGAKSLCKRAPKIDKRLTKALHRLQGNAEVRGSVARLEKRVASAKAAGHNEIETFLSHKLAHRKSMIPTLQQRQKDLAKVAAWCRTQRSTTSS
;
A
#
# COMPACT_ATOMS: atom_id res chain seq x y z
N MET A 1 12.95 4.11 -24.63
CA MET A 1 13.49 4.29 -23.26
C MET A 1 14.06 5.68 -23.19
N ARG A 2 13.54 6.56 -22.33
CA ARG A 2 14.05 7.93 -22.15
C ARG A 2 14.66 8.02 -20.76
N THR A 3 15.98 7.91 -20.72
CA THR A 3 16.83 8.15 -19.55
C THR A 3 16.76 9.64 -19.21
N ARG A 4 16.38 9.96 -17.97
CA ARG A 4 16.46 11.32 -17.43
C ARG A 4 17.65 11.38 -16.50
N THR A 5 18.69 12.09 -16.96
CA THR A 5 19.95 12.33 -16.27
C THR A 5 19.73 13.24 -15.06
N LEU A 6 20.32 12.87 -13.92
CA LEU A 6 20.39 13.64 -12.68
C LEU A 6 21.37 14.80 -12.85
N ALA A 7 20.95 16.02 -12.50
CA ALA A 7 21.84 17.17 -12.35
C ALA A 7 21.96 17.51 -10.87
N ILE A 8 23.15 17.26 -10.31
CA ILE A 8 23.57 17.64 -8.97
C ILE A 8 24.22 19.01 -9.11
N THR A 9 23.64 20.04 -8.49
CA THR A 9 24.26 21.36 -8.39
C THR A 9 24.67 21.61 -6.96
N SER A 10 25.95 21.37 -6.69
CA SER A 10 26.68 21.80 -5.50
C SER A 10 27.08 23.28 -5.67
N VAL A 11 26.58 24.15 -4.80
CA VAL A 11 27.16 25.50 -4.62
C VAL A 11 27.83 25.51 -3.25
N ALA A 12 29.15 25.49 -3.29
CA ALA A 12 30.01 25.81 -2.17
C ALA A 12 30.17 27.33 -2.08
N ALA A 13 30.03 27.88 -0.87
CA ALA A 13 30.68 29.14 -0.52
C ALA A 13 30.97 29.11 0.99
N CYS A 14 32.26 29.03 1.29
CA CYS A 14 32.87 29.03 2.60
C CYS A 14 32.81 30.43 3.24
N THR A 15 32.43 30.51 4.50
CA THR A 15 32.94 31.56 5.39
C THR A 15 33.44 30.89 6.67
N ALA A 16 34.77 30.74 6.73
CA ALA A 16 35.50 30.27 7.88
C ALA A 16 35.61 31.39 8.92
N LEU A 17 35.13 31.13 10.13
CA LEU A 17 35.58 31.84 11.33
C LEU A 17 36.29 30.81 12.22
N LEU A 18 37.61 30.93 12.25
CA LEU A 18 38.52 30.15 13.08
C LEU A 18 38.34 30.57 14.55
N GLY A 19 37.82 29.65 15.36
CA GLY A 19 37.91 29.67 16.83
C GLY A 19 38.69 28.44 17.29
N VAL A 20 39.78 28.69 17.99
CA VAL A 20 40.84 27.76 18.41
C VAL A 20 40.34 26.61 19.31
N GLY A 21 40.79 25.39 18.99
CA GLY A 21 41.29 24.38 19.92
C GLY A 21 40.33 23.79 20.97
N GLY A 22 39.70 22.65 20.66
CA GLY A 22 39.07 21.77 21.63
C GLY A 22 38.62 20.46 20.98
N THR A 23 39.05 19.33 21.55
CA THR A 23 38.91 17.95 21.06
C THR A 23 37.48 17.54 20.66
N ALA A 24 37.39 16.71 19.63
CA ALA A 24 36.17 16.11 19.11
C ALA A 24 35.30 15.45 20.20
N VAL A 25 34.06 15.92 20.31
CA VAL A 25 32.87 15.07 20.51
C VAL A 25 31.81 15.57 19.54
N ALA A 26 31.35 14.69 18.66
CA ALA A 26 30.19 14.96 17.84
C ALA A 26 29.02 15.20 18.79
N ALA A 27 28.59 16.46 18.95
CA ALA A 27 27.36 16.80 19.62
C ALA A 27 26.22 16.21 18.76
N GLY A 28 25.87 14.97 19.08
CA GLY A 28 24.68 14.32 18.59
C GLY A 28 23.51 15.24 18.88
N SER A 29 23.06 15.97 17.87
CA SER A 29 21.77 16.63 17.89
C SER A 29 20.74 15.51 17.90
N SER A 30 20.44 14.99 19.10
CA SER A 30 19.26 14.17 19.31
C SER A 30 18.10 14.94 18.71
N PRO A 31 17.42 14.42 17.67
CA PRO A 31 16.24 15.07 17.16
C PRO A 31 15.29 15.21 18.36
N ALA A 32 14.94 16.45 18.70
CA ALA A 32 13.95 16.74 19.71
C ALA A 32 12.72 15.88 19.40
N PRO A 33 12.10 15.23 20.41
CA PRO A 33 10.91 14.42 20.18
C PRO A 33 9.89 15.29 19.45
N SER A 34 9.65 14.98 18.18
CA SER A 34 8.53 15.57 17.44
C SER A 34 7.29 15.36 18.29
N PRO A 35 6.40 16.37 18.43
CA PRO A 35 5.23 16.25 19.27
C PRO A 35 4.51 14.96 18.90
N SER A 36 4.53 14.00 19.82
CA SER A 36 3.93 12.69 19.67
C SER A 36 2.53 12.91 19.11
N ALA A 37 2.26 12.34 17.94
CA ALA A 37 0.96 12.42 17.30
C ALA A 37 -0.09 12.15 18.38
N LYS A 38 -0.92 13.15 18.69
CA LYS A 38 -1.91 13.02 19.76
C LYS A 38 -2.72 11.76 19.47
N HIS A 39 -2.52 10.72 20.29
CA HIS A 39 -3.30 9.50 20.16
C HIS A 39 -4.75 9.90 20.37
N HIS A 40 -5.54 9.86 19.30
CA HIS A 40 -6.97 10.00 19.44
C HIS A 40 -7.46 8.75 20.18
N THR A 41 -7.71 8.86 21.48
CA THR A 41 -8.30 7.80 22.30
C THR A 41 -9.69 7.53 21.77
N GLY A 42 -9.81 6.57 20.86
CA GLY A 42 -11.06 6.18 20.22
C GLY A 42 -10.84 5.02 19.26
N ASP A 43 -11.88 4.22 19.04
CA ASP A 43 -11.91 3.04 18.17
C ASP A 43 -11.66 3.33 16.66
N GLY A 44 -11.46 4.60 16.30
CA GLY A 44 -11.21 5.05 14.94
C GLY A 44 -12.45 5.07 14.05
N ALA A 45 -13.65 4.85 14.58
CA ALA A 45 -14.89 4.71 13.83
C ALA A 45 -15.19 5.90 12.89
N LYS A 46 -15.01 7.14 13.36
CA LYS A 46 -15.20 8.35 12.54
C LYS A 46 -14.30 8.36 11.30
N SER A 47 -13.04 7.96 11.47
CA SER A 47 -12.07 7.86 10.37
C SER A 47 -12.43 6.72 9.41
N LEU A 48 -12.96 5.62 9.93
CA LEU A 48 -13.39 4.48 9.14
C LEU A 48 -14.63 4.84 8.31
N CYS A 49 -15.65 5.47 8.90
CA CYS A 49 -16.84 5.94 8.20
C CYS A 49 -16.49 6.92 7.07
N LYS A 50 -15.55 7.83 7.28
CA LYS A 50 -15.06 8.74 6.23
C LYS A 50 -14.39 7.99 5.07
N ARG A 51 -13.69 6.90 5.35
CA ARG A 51 -12.91 6.14 4.35
C ARG A 51 -13.70 5.02 3.68
N ALA A 52 -14.78 4.53 4.29
CA ALA A 52 -15.51 3.34 3.85
C ALA A 52 -15.86 3.34 2.34
N PRO A 53 -16.40 4.43 1.75
CA PRO A 53 -16.72 4.44 0.32
C PRO A 53 -15.48 4.26 -0.59
N LYS A 54 -14.33 4.81 -0.17
CA LYS A 54 -13.08 4.68 -0.92
C LYS A 54 -12.49 3.27 -0.79
N ILE A 55 -12.65 2.63 0.36
CA ILE A 55 -12.22 1.25 0.58
C ILE A 55 -13.07 0.31 -0.29
N ASP A 56 -14.39 0.49 -0.32
CA ASP A 56 -15.29 -0.35 -1.12
C ASP A 56 -14.96 -0.27 -2.62
N LYS A 57 -14.76 0.94 -3.15
CA LYS A 57 -14.33 1.14 -4.54
C LYS A 57 -13.00 0.45 -4.85
N ARG A 58 -12.07 0.40 -3.89
CA ARG A 58 -10.77 -0.29 -4.04
C ARG A 58 -10.94 -1.81 -4.04
N LEU A 59 -11.78 -2.35 -3.15
CA LEU A 59 -12.09 -3.78 -3.09
C LEU A 59 -12.76 -4.25 -4.38
N THR A 60 -13.77 -3.51 -4.85
CA THR A 60 -14.46 -3.79 -6.12
C THR A 60 -13.48 -3.82 -7.30
N LYS A 61 -12.61 -2.82 -7.42
CA LYS A 61 -11.56 -2.79 -8.47
C LYS A 61 -10.54 -3.92 -8.35
N ALA A 62 -10.22 -4.35 -7.14
CA ALA A 62 -9.30 -5.46 -6.92
C ALA A 62 -9.94 -6.79 -7.34
N LEU A 63 -11.18 -7.05 -6.90
CA LEU A 63 -11.94 -8.24 -7.28
C LEU A 63 -12.16 -8.32 -8.79
N HIS A 64 -12.64 -7.24 -9.41
CA HIS A 64 -12.84 -7.18 -10.86
C HIS A 64 -11.56 -7.50 -11.63
N ARG A 65 -10.40 -6.99 -11.18
CA ARG A 65 -9.12 -7.29 -11.82
C ARG A 65 -8.71 -8.74 -11.65
N LEU A 66 -8.85 -9.30 -10.45
CA LEU A 66 -8.49 -10.68 -10.15
C LEU A 66 -9.36 -11.68 -10.93
N GLN A 67 -10.65 -11.38 -11.07
CA GLN A 67 -11.65 -12.20 -11.75
C GLN A 67 -11.76 -11.91 -13.26
N GLY A 68 -10.98 -10.97 -13.78
CA GLY A 68 -10.96 -10.66 -15.21
C GLY A 68 -10.50 -11.84 -16.07
N ASN A 69 -10.73 -11.75 -17.37
CA ASN A 69 -10.31 -12.76 -18.34
C ASN A 69 -8.76 -12.82 -18.51
N ALA A 70 -8.28 -13.68 -19.41
CA ALA A 70 -6.84 -13.89 -19.63
C ALA A 70 -6.10 -12.69 -20.26
N GLU A 71 -6.82 -11.69 -20.77
CA GLU A 71 -6.23 -10.46 -21.33
C GLU A 71 -5.97 -9.41 -20.24
N VAL A 72 -6.77 -9.45 -19.16
CA VAL A 72 -6.65 -8.52 -18.04
C VAL A 72 -5.33 -8.72 -17.30
N ARG A 73 -4.51 -7.67 -17.26
CA ARG A 73 -3.27 -7.67 -16.47
C ARG A 73 -3.60 -7.81 -14.98
N GLY A 74 -3.14 -8.90 -14.39
CA GLY A 74 -3.30 -9.16 -12.96
C GLY A 74 -4.44 -10.11 -12.62
N SER A 75 -5.20 -10.59 -13.61
CA SER A 75 -6.20 -11.63 -13.40
C SER A 75 -5.58 -12.97 -13.03
N VAL A 76 -6.42 -13.82 -12.46
CA VAL A 76 -6.13 -15.23 -12.22
C VAL A 76 -5.99 -15.96 -13.56
N ALA A 77 -6.95 -15.78 -14.48
CA ALA A 77 -6.94 -16.44 -15.79
C ALA A 77 -5.65 -16.16 -16.60
N ARG A 78 -5.15 -14.92 -16.59
CA ARG A 78 -3.89 -14.59 -17.27
C ARG A 78 -2.70 -15.28 -16.62
N LEU A 79 -2.72 -15.41 -15.29
CA LEU A 79 -1.63 -16.05 -14.55
C LEU A 79 -1.65 -17.57 -14.76
N GLU A 80 -2.82 -18.19 -14.83
CA GLU A 80 -3.00 -19.61 -15.20
C GLU A 80 -2.42 -19.90 -16.58
N LYS A 81 -2.73 -19.07 -17.58
CA LYS A 81 -2.14 -19.19 -18.91
C LYS A 81 -0.61 -19.16 -18.86
N ARG A 82 -0.02 -18.28 -18.05
CA ARG A 82 1.45 -18.18 -17.91
C ARG A 82 2.07 -19.37 -17.19
N VAL A 83 1.38 -19.94 -16.20
CA VAL A 83 1.80 -21.20 -15.56
C VAL A 83 1.81 -22.32 -16.59
N ALA A 84 0.72 -22.46 -17.36
CA ALA A 84 0.63 -23.48 -18.41
C ALA A 84 1.71 -23.31 -19.48
N SER A 85 2.01 -22.08 -19.91
CA SER A 85 3.10 -21.83 -20.86
C SER A 85 4.48 -22.18 -20.29
N ALA A 86 4.76 -21.87 -19.01
CA ALA A 86 6.02 -22.22 -18.38
C ALA A 86 6.18 -23.74 -18.27
N LYS A 87 5.11 -24.44 -17.89
CA LYS A 87 5.06 -25.89 -17.84
C LYS A 87 5.30 -26.53 -19.22
N ALA A 88 4.64 -26.03 -20.26
CA ALA A 88 4.81 -26.52 -21.62
C ALA A 88 6.23 -26.31 -22.17
N ALA A 89 6.93 -25.27 -21.70
CA ALA A 89 8.31 -24.98 -22.05
C ALA A 89 9.35 -25.70 -21.17
N GLY A 90 8.93 -26.46 -20.15
CA GLY A 90 9.84 -27.13 -19.20
C GLY A 90 10.57 -26.18 -18.25
N HIS A 91 10.08 -24.94 -18.07
CA HIS A 91 10.69 -23.94 -17.20
C HIS A 91 10.22 -24.12 -15.74
N ASN A 92 10.74 -25.15 -15.05
CA ASN A 92 10.26 -25.59 -13.73
C ASN A 92 10.31 -24.50 -12.64
N GLU A 93 11.38 -23.71 -12.58
CA GLU A 93 11.54 -22.64 -11.58
C GLU A 93 10.52 -21.52 -11.81
N ILE A 94 10.28 -21.19 -13.08
CA ILE A 94 9.28 -20.18 -13.48
C ILE A 94 7.87 -20.71 -13.18
N GLU A 95 7.57 -21.96 -13.53
CA GLU A 95 6.31 -22.60 -13.20
C GLU A 95 6.05 -22.55 -11.70
N THR A 96 7.01 -22.97 -10.88
CA THR A 96 6.91 -22.98 -9.42
C THR A 96 6.60 -21.59 -8.87
N PHE A 97 7.39 -20.59 -9.27
CA PHE A 97 7.16 -19.20 -8.85
C PHE A 97 5.77 -18.68 -9.24
N LEU A 98 5.35 -18.94 -10.48
CA LEU A 98 4.05 -18.50 -10.97
C LEU A 98 2.88 -19.25 -10.30
N SER A 99 3.06 -20.52 -9.95
CA SER A 99 2.09 -21.35 -9.24
C SER A 99 1.87 -20.84 -7.81
N HIS A 100 2.91 -20.49 -7.06
CA HIS A 100 2.74 -19.85 -5.74
C HIS A 100 2.02 -18.51 -5.85
N LYS A 101 2.38 -17.70 -6.84
CA LYS A 101 1.70 -16.42 -7.11
C LYS A 101 0.23 -16.64 -7.48
N LEU A 102 -0.08 -17.71 -8.21
CA LEU A 102 -1.44 -18.08 -8.57
C LEU A 102 -2.25 -18.49 -7.34
N ALA A 103 -1.70 -19.36 -6.50
CA ALA A 103 -2.31 -19.78 -5.25
C ALA A 103 -2.63 -18.58 -4.34
N HIS A 104 -1.68 -17.67 -4.18
CA HIS A 104 -1.87 -16.44 -3.41
C HIS A 104 -2.98 -15.55 -3.99
N ARG A 105 -3.06 -15.39 -5.32
CA ARG A 105 -4.14 -14.62 -5.93
C ARG A 105 -5.51 -15.27 -5.74
N LYS A 106 -5.58 -16.60 -5.85
CA LYS A 106 -6.82 -17.35 -5.60
C LYS A 106 -7.27 -17.21 -4.15
N SER A 107 -6.34 -17.30 -3.19
CA SER A 107 -6.68 -17.17 -1.76
C SER A 107 -7.13 -15.76 -1.37
N MET A 108 -6.68 -14.71 -2.08
CA MET A 108 -7.15 -13.34 -1.84
C MET A 108 -8.64 -13.13 -2.18
N ILE A 109 -9.19 -13.84 -3.18
CA ILE A 109 -10.57 -13.60 -3.65
C ILE A 109 -11.60 -13.76 -2.52
N PRO A 110 -11.70 -14.89 -1.80
CA PRO A 110 -12.67 -15.04 -0.72
C PRO A 110 -12.44 -14.03 0.41
N THR A 111 -11.19 -13.72 0.74
CA THR A 111 -10.87 -12.69 1.75
C THR A 111 -11.38 -11.31 1.33
N LEU A 112 -11.19 -10.90 0.07
CA LEU A 112 -11.66 -9.61 -0.43
C LEU A 112 -13.19 -9.55 -0.52
N GLN A 113 -13.84 -10.64 -0.92
CA GLN A 113 -15.30 -10.75 -0.90
C GLN A 113 -15.86 -10.63 0.51
N GLN A 114 -15.25 -11.29 1.49
CA GLN A 114 -15.67 -11.18 2.88
C GLN A 114 -15.50 -9.74 3.41
N ARG A 115 -14.36 -9.12 3.14
CA ARG A 115 -14.12 -7.71 3.49
C ARG A 115 -15.14 -6.76 2.87
N GLN A 116 -15.61 -7.04 1.66
CA GLN A 116 -16.66 -6.23 1.03
C GLN A 116 -17.99 -6.36 1.79
N LYS A 117 -18.38 -7.58 2.18
CA LYS A 117 -19.56 -7.81 3.02
C LYS A 117 -19.47 -7.10 4.37
N ASP A 118 -18.32 -7.19 5.02
CA ASP A 118 -18.10 -6.55 6.32
C ASP A 118 -18.12 -5.02 6.20
N LEU A 119 -17.54 -4.47 5.14
CA LEU A 119 -17.56 -3.04 4.87
C LEU A 119 -18.98 -2.51 4.58
N ALA A 120 -19.84 -3.32 3.96
CA ALA A 120 -21.25 -2.97 3.77
C ALA A 120 -21.98 -2.84 5.12
N LYS A 121 -21.70 -3.73 6.08
CA LYS A 121 -22.22 -3.63 7.45
C LYS A 121 -21.71 -2.37 8.16
N VAL A 122 -20.41 -2.08 8.04
CA VAL A 122 -19.82 -0.83 8.55
C VAL A 122 -20.48 0.39 7.93
N ALA A 123 -20.71 0.39 6.62
CA ALA A 123 -21.37 1.50 5.92
C ALA A 123 -22.83 1.68 6.35
N ALA A 124 -23.54 0.60 6.70
CA ALA A 124 -24.87 0.68 7.29
C ALA A 124 -24.84 1.32 8.68
N TRP A 125 -23.96 0.84 9.56
CA TRP A 125 -23.77 1.42 10.89
C TRP A 125 -23.35 2.90 10.84
N CYS A 126 -22.43 3.27 9.95
CA CYS A 126 -22.00 4.66 9.77
C CYS A 126 -23.14 5.60 9.34
N ARG A 127 -24.22 5.09 8.73
CA ARG A 127 -25.40 5.89 8.39
C ARG A 127 -26.25 6.17 9.63
N THR A 128 -26.42 5.19 10.51
CA THR A 128 -27.19 5.37 11.76
C THR A 128 -26.52 6.36 12.70
N GLN A 129 -25.19 6.39 12.74
CA GLN A 129 -24.43 7.36 13.53
C GLN A 129 -24.50 8.78 12.99
N ARG A 130 -24.83 8.96 11.71
CA ARG A 130 -24.97 10.28 11.10
C ARG A 130 -26.33 10.89 11.40
N SER A 131 -27.39 10.08 11.43
CA SER A 131 -28.74 10.52 11.82
C SER A 131 -28.82 10.94 13.28
N THR A 132 -28.03 10.33 14.17
CA THR A 132 -28.01 10.68 15.61
C THR A 132 -27.27 11.98 15.93
N THR A 133 -26.46 12.53 15.01
CA THR A 133 -25.77 13.83 15.20
C THR A 133 -26.62 15.01 14.70
N SER A 134 -27.78 14.76 14.11
CA SER A 134 -28.68 15.80 13.55
C SER A 134 -29.96 16.01 14.36
N SER A 135 -30.01 15.50 15.59
CA SER A 135 -31.04 15.74 16.61
C SER A 135 -30.38 16.33 17.85
#